data_AF-A0A7W0GWE0-F1
#
_entry.id   AF-A0A7W0GWE0-F1
#
_cell.length_a   1.000
_cell.length_b   1.000
_cell.length_c   1.000
_cell.angle_alpha   90.00
_cell.angle_beta   90.00
_cell.angle_gamma   90.00
#
_symmetry.space_group_name_H-M   'P 1'
#
loop_
_entity.id
_entity.type
_entity.pdbx_description
1 polymer ?
#
loop_
_entity_poly.entity_id
_entity_poly.type
_entity_poly.pdbx_seq_one_letter_code
_entity_poly.pdbx_strand_id
1 'polypeptide(L)'
;MIRTAPEGRWFIVGAWAVALVLVLVALRAGSPGWWIATAVWLALSVWVVAFFRDPARSGPRGRQYAVAPADGKVVSIVETDEPAFINRQAIRVSIFMNVFDCHVNRYPTDGTVAYRQYNPG
;
A
#
# COMPACT_ATOMS: atom_id res chain seq x y z
N MET A 1 15.95 -8.85 -4.76
CA MET A 1 14.69 -9.54 -4.40
C MET A 1 13.67 -8.48 -3.99
N ILE A 2 12.51 -8.40 -4.65
CA ILE A 2 11.48 -7.42 -4.29
C ILE A 2 10.92 -7.83 -2.92
N ARG A 3 10.98 -6.92 -1.94
CA ARG A 3 10.31 -7.12 -0.65
C ARG A 3 8.83 -6.80 -0.81
N THR A 4 7.98 -7.63 -0.23
CA THR A 4 6.51 -7.48 -0.24
C THR A 4 5.98 -7.46 1.18
N ALA A 5 4.90 -6.71 1.41
CA ALA A 5 4.19 -6.70 2.68
C ALA A 5 3.72 -8.12 3.06
N PRO A 6 3.94 -8.57 4.32
CA PRO A 6 3.53 -9.90 4.77
C PRO A 6 2.03 -10.19 4.54
N GLU A 7 1.19 -9.19 4.76
CA GLU A 7 -0.27 -9.25 4.62
C GLU A 7 -0.68 -9.39 3.15
N GLY A 8 0.11 -8.83 2.23
CA GLY A 8 -0.12 -8.90 0.79
C GLY A 8 0.09 -10.28 0.17
N ARG A 9 0.79 -11.19 0.88
CA ARG A 9 1.19 -12.50 0.34
C ARG A 9 -0.02 -13.35 -0.06
N TRP A 10 -1.11 -13.32 0.71
CA TRP A 10 -2.32 -14.07 0.41
C TRP A 10 -3.03 -13.57 -0.85
N PHE A 11 -3.05 -12.25 -1.07
CA PHE A 11 -3.60 -11.66 -2.29
C PHE A 11 -2.75 -11.97 -3.52
N ILE A 12 -1.41 -11.92 -3.37
CA ILE A 12 -0.49 -12.30 -4.43
C ILE A 12 -0.71 -13.76 -4.82
N VAL A 13 -0.66 -14.70 -3.86
CA VAL A 13 -0.86 -16.12 -4.12
C VAL A 13 -2.24 -16.38 -4.75
N GLY A 14 -3.29 -15.75 -4.25
CA GLY A 14 -4.64 -15.84 -4.81
C GLY A 14 -4.70 -15.37 -6.26
N ALA A 15 -4.12 -14.21 -6.58
CA ALA A 15 -4.10 -13.67 -7.94
C ALA A 15 -3.40 -14.63 -8.92
N TRP A 16 -2.24 -15.16 -8.54
CA TRP A 16 -1.49 -16.11 -9.36
C TRP A 16 -2.18 -17.48 -9.48
N ALA A 17 -2.87 -17.95 -8.44
CA ALA A 17 -3.67 -19.18 -8.51
C ALA A 17 -4.83 -19.03 -9.52
N VAL A 18 -5.53 -17.90 -9.52
CA VAL A 18 -6.57 -17.60 -10.52
C VAL A 18 -5.95 -17.50 -11.92
N ALA A 19 -4.78 -16.87 -12.05
CA ALA A 19 -4.07 -16.80 -13.33
C ALA A 19 -3.77 -18.19 -13.90
N LEU A 20 -3.30 -19.12 -13.06
CA LEU A 20 -3.04 -20.51 -13.45
C LEU A 20 -4.33 -21.20 -13.92
N VAL A 21 -5.44 -21.04 -13.19
CA VAL A 21 -6.74 -21.61 -13.60
C VAL A 21 -7.17 -21.06 -14.95
N LEU A 22 -7.05 -19.76 -15.19
CA LEU A 22 -7.40 -19.13 -16.46
C LEU A 22 -6.55 -19.66 -17.62
N VAL A 23 -5.25 -19.86 -17.42
CA VAL A 23 -4.38 -20.50 -18.42
C VAL A 23 -4.87 -21.91 -18.75
N LEU A 24 -5.20 -22.72 -17.75
CA LEU A 24 -5.71 -24.08 -17.96
C LEU A 24 -7.05 -24.08 -18.72
N VAL A 25 -7.94 -23.14 -18.42
CA VAL A 25 -9.21 -22.98 -19.14
C VAL A 25 -8.96 -22.54 -20.58
N ALA A 26 -8.07 -21.58 -20.82
CA ALA A 26 -7.74 -21.11 -22.16
C ALA A 26 -7.17 -22.24 -23.05
N LEU A 27 -6.29 -23.07 -22.47
CA LEU A 27 -5.73 -24.24 -23.15
C LEU A 27 -6.80 -25.29 -23.51
N ARG A 28 -7.79 -25.51 -22.64
CA ARG A 28 -8.87 -26.48 -22.89
C ARG A 28 -9.96 -25.97 -23.83
N ALA A 29 -10.33 -24.70 -23.72
CA ALA A 29 -11.43 -24.14 -24.47
C ALA A 29 -11.05 -23.77 -25.91
N GLY A 30 -9.77 -23.51 -26.19
CA GLY A 30 -9.28 -23.17 -27.53
C GLY A 30 -9.82 -21.85 -28.11
N SER A 31 -10.60 -21.08 -27.34
CA SER A 31 -11.20 -19.82 -27.77
C SER A 31 -10.26 -18.64 -27.50
N PRO A 32 -10.11 -17.68 -28.45
CA PRO A 32 -9.33 -16.47 -28.26
C PRO A 32 -9.79 -15.61 -27.05
N GLY A 33 -11.08 -15.66 -26.70
CA GLY A 33 -11.62 -14.88 -25.58
C GLY A 33 -10.97 -15.25 -24.23
N TRP A 34 -10.70 -16.54 -24.00
CA TRP A 34 -10.04 -16.98 -22.78
C TRP A 34 -8.57 -16.57 -22.72
N TRP A 35 -7.89 -16.48 -23.86
CA TRP A 35 -6.53 -15.97 -23.94
C TRP A 35 -6.46 -14.47 -23.61
N ILE A 36 -7.43 -13.67 -24.10
CA ILE A 36 -7.53 -12.25 -23.77
C ILE A 36 -7.78 -12.07 -22.27
N ALA A 37 -8.74 -12.80 -21.70
CA ALA A 37 -9.05 -12.75 -20.27
C ALA A 37 -7.82 -13.13 -19.41
N THR A 38 -7.10 -14.19 -19.83
CA THR A 38 -5.86 -14.63 -19.17
C THR A 38 -4.79 -13.56 -19.22
N ALA A 39 -4.58 -12.91 -20.38
CA ALA A 39 -3.58 -11.85 -20.52
C ALA A 39 -3.87 -10.64 -19.62
N VAL A 40 -5.13 -10.19 -19.57
CA VAL A 40 -5.56 -9.09 -18.68
C VAL A 40 -5.34 -9.47 -17.22
N TRP A 41 -5.72 -10.68 -16.83
CA TRP A 41 -5.56 -11.13 -15.45
C TRP A 41 -4.09 -11.31 -15.05
N LEU A 42 -3.22 -11.75 -15.96
CA LEU A 42 -1.78 -11.81 -15.72
C LEU A 42 -1.20 -10.42 -15.46
N ALA A 43 -1.60 -9.41 -16.25
CA ALA A 43 -1.19 -8.03 -16.01
C ALA A 43 -1.64 -7.53 -14.63
N LEU A 44 -2.88 -7.85 -14.23
CA LEU A 44 -3.38 -7.54 -12.88
C LEU A 44 -2.59 -8.29 -11.79
N SER A 45 -2.24 -9.55 -12.00
CA SER A 45 -1.47 -10.35 -11.04
C SER A 45 -0.07 -9.77 -10.81
N VAL A 46 0.58 -9.28 -11.87
CA VAL A 46 1.84 -8.53 -11.77
C VAL A 46 1.63 -7.22 -11.02
N TRP A 47 0.55 -6.49 -11.31
CA TRP A 47 0.22 -5.25 -10.61
C TRP A 47 -0.04 -5.49 -9.12
N VAL A 48 -0.68 -6.58 -8.72
CA VAL A 48 -0.89 -6.94 -7.30
C VAL A 48 0.45 -7.09 -6.57
N VAL A 49 1.46 -7.70 -7.20
CA VAL A 49 2.82 -7.75 -6.63
C VAL A 49 3.39 -6.34 -6.47
N ALA A 50 3.20 -5.47 -7.47
CA ALA A 50 3.65 -4.09 -7.41
C ALA A 50 2.89 -3.26 -6.35
N PHE A 51 1.61 -3.52 -6.11
CA PHE A 51 0.79 -2.83 -5.12
C PHE A 51 1.25 -3.15 -3.69
N PHE A 52 1.55 -4.42 -3.41
CA PHE A 52 2.02 -4.88 -2.10
C PHE A 52 3.54 -4.82 -1.92
N ARG A 53 4.26 -4.08 -2.76
CA ARG A 53 5.70 -3.89 -2.63
C ARG A 53 6.03 -3.13 -1.34
N ASP A 54 7.16 -3.46 -0.72
CA ASP A 54 7.70 -2.80 0.47
C ASP A 54 9.18 -2.45 0.28
N PRO A 55 9.49 -1.43 -0.54
CA PRO A 55 10.87 -1.04 -0.81
C PRO A 55 11.54 -0.46 0.44
N ALA A 56 12.84 -0.75 0.60
CA ALA A 56 13.65 -0.10 1.61
C ALA A 56 13.75 1.41 1.30
N ARG A 57 13.50 2.26 2.30
CA ARG A 57 13.65 3.71 2.19
C ARG A 57 14.94 4.18 2.86
N SER A 58 15.67 5.05 2.17
CA SER A 58 16.80 5.81 2.71
C SER A 58 16.35 7.23 3.04
N GLY A 59 17.07 7.91 3.93
CA GLY A 59 16.84 9.31 4.24
C GLY A 59 17.52 9.74 5.52
N PRO A 60 17.48 11.05 5.84
CA PRO A 60 17.94 11.55 7.13
C PRO A 60 17.21 10.86 8.27
N ARG A 61 17.95 10.48 9.32
CA ARG A 61 17.41 9.90 10.55
C ARG A 61 17.94 10.67 11.75
N GLY A 62 17.21 10.60 12.86
CA GLY A 62 17.56 11.29 14.10
C GLY A 62 16.42 12.17 14.61
N ARG A 63 16.54 12.59 15.87
CA ARG A 63 15.46 13.23 16.63
C ARG A 63 15.03 14.60 16.06
N GLN A 64 15.88 15.24 15.26
CA GLN A 64 15.54 16.51 14.59
C GLN A 64 14.75 16.35 13.28
N TYR A 65 14.56 15.12 12.78
CA TYR A 65 13.86 14.88 11.52
C TYR A 65 12.50 14.23 11.75
N ALA A 66 11.50 14.73 11.04
CA ALA A 66 10.24 14.03 10.78
C ALA A 66 10.22 13.68 9.29
N VAL A 67 10.23 12.38 8.97
CA VAL A 67 10.23 11.89 7.58
C VAL A 67 8.82 11.53 7.14
N ALA A 68 8.58 11.53 5.83
CA ALA A 68 7.28 11.16 5.28
C ALA A 68 6.91 9.71 5.68
N PRO A 69 5.78 9.48 6.36
CA PRO A 69 5.40 8.14 6.82
C PRO A 69 4.90 7.23 5.68
N ALA A 70 4.47 7.82 4.57
CA ALA A 70 3.89 7.12 3.43
C ALA A 70 4.44 7.68 2.10
N ASP A 71 4.27 6.92 1.03
CA ASP A 71 4.40 7.43 -0.34
C ASP A 71 3.09 8.12 -0.75
N GLY A 72 3.18 9.12 -1.62
CA GLY A 72 2.00 9.79 -2.15
C GLY A 72 2.17 11.30 -2.25
N LYS A 73 1.06 12.00 -2.40
CA LYS A 73 1.02 13.46 -2.56
C LYS A 73 0.57 14.13 -1.28
N VAL A 74 1.30 15.15 -0.82
CA VAL A 74 0.80 16.04 0.22
C VAL A 74 -0.36 16.85 -0.35
N VAL A 75 -1.55 16.67 0.22
CA VAL A 75 -2.80 17.31 -0.24
C VAL A 75 -3.27 18.42 0.68
N SER A 76 -2.76 18.49 1.91
CA SER A 76 -3.13 19.51 2.87
C SER A 76 -2.06 19.65 3.95
N ILE A 77 -1.77 20.90 4.35
CA ILE A 77 -1.00 21.26 5.54
C ILE A 77 -1.78 22.37 6.22
N VAL A 78 -2.33 22.11 7.40
CA VAL A 78 -3.19 23.08 8.12
C VAL A 78 -2.94 23.02 9.63
N GLU A 79 -3.10 24.14 10.31
CA GLU A 79 -3.24 24.16 11.77
C GLU A 79 -4.68 23.80 12.15
N THR A 80 -4.82 22.92 13.13
CA THR A 80 -6.13 22.44 13.61
C THR A 80 -6.03 22.02 15.07
N ASP A 81 -7.13 22.16 15.81
CA ASP A 81 -7.22 21.60 17.15
C ASP A 81 -7.26 20.06 17.07
N GLU A 82 -6.34 19.39 17.76
CA GLU A 82 -6.26 17.93 17.81
C GLU A 82 -6.76 17.46 19.19
N PRO A 83 -8.03 17.01 19.32
CA PRO A 83 -8.62 16.69 20.61
C PRO A 83 -8.40 15.24 21.06
N ALA A 84 -7.91 14.34 20.20
CA ALA A 84 -7.86 12.90 20.54
C ALA A 84 -6.66 12.55 21.42
N PHE A 85 -5.51 13.19 21.23
CA PHE A 85 -4.28 12.88 21.97
C PHE A 85 -3.55 14.14 22.46
N ILE A 86 -3.32 15.11 21.59
CA ILE A 86 -2.49 16.29 21.87
C ILE A 86 -3.27 17.35 22.69
N ASN A 87 -4.60 17.40 22.56
CA ASN A 87 -5.51 18.33 23.25
C ASN A 87 -5.13 19.82 23.09
N ARG A 88 -4.62 20.19 21.91
CA ARG A 88 -4.22 21.56 21.56
C ARG A 88 -4.11 21.73 20.04
N GLN A 89 -3.85 22.95 19.61
CA GLN A 89 -3.54 23.24 18.21
C GLN A 89 -2.28 22.48 17.74
N ALA A 90 -2.38 21.84 16.58
CA ALA A 90 -1.30 21.08 15.95
C ALA A 90 -1.32 21.27 14.43
N ILE A 91 -0.18 21.03 13.79
CA ILE A 91 -0.07 21.01 12.32
C ILE A 91 -0.45 19.62 11.83
N ARG A 92 -1.51 19.54 11.02
CA ARG A 92 -1.92 18.32 10.33
C ARG A 92 -1.39 18.32 8.91
N VAL A 93 -0.62 17.29 8.57
CA VAL A 93 -0.14 17.01 7.22
C VAL A 93 -0.90 15.81 6.66
N SER A 94 -1.64 16.01 5.58
CA SER A 94 -2.40 14.95 4.91
C SER A 94 -1.67 14.48 3.65
N ILE A 95 -1.39 13.18 3.58
CA ILE A 95 -0.77 12.52 2.43
C ILE A 95 -1.81 11.61 1.79
N PHE A 96 -2.09 11.82 0.52
CA PHE A 96 -2.95 10.96 -0.29
C PHE A 96 -2.11 9.93 -1.04
N MET A 97 -2.43 8.65 -0.84
CA MET A 97 -1.81 7.52 -1.52
C MET A 97 -2.72 7.07 -2.65
N ASN A 98 -2.24 7.11 -3.90
CA ASN A 98 -2.94 6.57 -5.04
C ASN A 98 -2.63 5.08 -5.24
N VAL A 99 -3.36 4.42 -6.14
CA VAL A 99 -3.27 2.98 -6.44
C VAL A 99 -1.88 2.50 -6.90
N PHE A 100 -0.98 3.40 -7.30
CA PHE A 100 0.39 3.08 -7.70
C PHE A 100 1.41 3.32 -6.60
N ASP A 101 1.05 4.01 -5.52
CA ASP A 101 1.92 4.25 -4.37
C ASP A 101 2.13 2.98 -3.53
N CYS A 102 3.20 2.94 -2.74
CA CYS A 102 3.44 1.86 -1.78
C CYS A 102 2.46 1.98 -0.62
N HIS A 103 1.50 1.05 -0.48
CA HIS A 103 0.47 1.07 0.57
C HIS A 103 0.98 0.55 1.91
N VAL A 104 2.07 1.15 2.41
CA VAL A 104 2.68 0.83 3.71
C VAL A 104 2.93 2.13 4.46
N ASN A 105 2.23 2.30 5.59
CA ASN A 105 2.47 3.40 6.51
C ASN A 105 3.56 3.03 7.51
N ARG A 106 4.55 3.92 7.66
CA ARG A 106 5.70 3.77 8.55
C ARG A 106 5.71 4.89 9.58
N TYR A 107 6.53 4.76 10.60
CA TYR A 107 6.71 5.80 11.60
C TYR A 107 7.49 6.99 11.01
N PRO A 108 7.06 8.24 11.25
CA PRO A 108 7.75 9.43 10.76
C PRO A 108 8.92 9.87 11.65
N THR A 109 8.98 9.40 12.90
CA THR A 109 10.01 9.75 13.88
C THR A 109 10.15 8.64 14.93
N ASP A 110 11.27 8.64 15.66
CA ASP A 110 11.52 7.69 16.75
C ASP A 110 10.62 8.02 17.95
N GLY A 111 9.99 7.00 18.54
CA GLY A 111 9.12 7.20 19.68
C GLY A 111 8.40 5.92 20.11
N THR A 112 7.55 6.06 21.13
CA THR A 112 6.65 5.00 21.59
C THR A 112 5.22 5.36 21.25
N VAL A 113 4.44 4.41 20.75
CA VAL A 113 3.00 4.61 20.50
C VAL A 113 2.29 4.72 21.84
N ALA A 114 1.90 5.94 22.21
CA ALA A 114 1.21 6.22 23.48
C ALA A 114 -0.31 6.13 23.38
N TYR A 115 -0.87 6.20 22.16
CA TYR A 115 -2.31 6.26 21.93
C TYR A 115 -2.71 5.61 20.61
N ARG A 116 -3.83 4.89 20.61
CA ARG A 116 -4.47 4.31 19.42
C ARG A 116 -5.98 4.30 19.62
N GLN A 117 -6.70 4.90 18.68
CA GLN A 117 -8.16 4.90 18.64
C GLN A 117 -8.64 4.25 17.34
N TYR A 118 -9.66 3.41 17.44
CA TYR A 118 -10.39 2.90 16.29
C TYR A 118 -11.72 3.64 16.20
N ASN A 119 -11.95 4.32 15.08
CA ASN A 119 -13.21 4.97 14.79
C ASN A 119 -13.93 4.13 13.71
N PRO A 120 -15.07 3.48 14.03
CA PRO A 120 -15.86 2.80 13.02
C PRO A 120 -16.37 3.83 12.01
N GLY A 121 -16.28 3.48 10.73
CA GLY A 121 -16.79 4.27 9.61
C GLY A 121 -18.09 3.70 9.06
#